data_AF-A0A0U4BF39-F1
#
_entry.id   AF-A0A0U4BF39-F1
#
_cell.length_a   1.000
_cell.length_b   1.000
_cell.length_c   1.000
_cell.angle_alpha   90.00
_cell.angle_beta   90.00
_cell.angle_gamma   90.00
#
_symmetry.space_group_name_H-M   'P 1'
#
loop_
_entity.id
_entity.type
_entity.pdbx_description
1 polymer ?
#
loop_
_entity_poly.entity_id
_entity_poly.type
_entity_poly.pdbx_seq_one_letter_code
_entity_poly.pdbx_strand_id
1 'polypeptide(L)'
;MPAVPQTSAFFRFAHRVGQMHARYRVLLGLALGATAWLLAPAGIDSASRWVAAWDACAATTLVLVGMAVFTADAATIRKVANYEDPSRPLAFAFLVLASLASLLAVVALLGTMKSLPPGLVSRHVFLSAAAVLQSWMLVHTVFTLHYAHNYYDMDKAKGSDRGGLGFPGDDPEPDYLDFAYFAFTIGMAAQTADVTITGKRQRRTALVHAIISFGFNTAIVALSISALGGLLSLI
;
A
#
# COMPACT_ATOMS: atom_id res chain seq x y z
N MET A 1 -14.45 -16.61 7.63
CA MET A 1 -13.13 -17.15 8.06
C MET A 1 -13.21 -17.46 9.55
N PRO A 2 -12.69 -18.60 10.05
CA PRO A 2 -12.60 -18.81 11.49
C PRO A 2 -11.67 -17.73 12.07
N ALA A 3 -12.17 -16.98 13.06
CA ALA A 3 -11.40 -15.95 13.73
C ALA A 3 -10.09 -16.53 14.24
N VAL A 4 -8.95 -15.92 13.86
CA VAL A 4 -7.66 -16.21 14.50
C VAL A 4 -7.90 -16.11 16.01
N PRO A 5 -7.54 -17.12 16.82
CA PRO A 5 -7.77 -17.06 18.25
C PRO A 5 -7.10 -15.79 18.80
N GLN A 6 -7.91 -14.83 19.24
CA GLN A 6 -7.50 -13.53 19.76
C GLN A 6 -6.57 -13.65 21.00
N THR A 7 -6.36 -14.87 21.48
CA THR A 7 -5.56 -15.25 22.64
C THR A 7 -4.13 -15.68 22.31
N SER A 8 -3.74 -15.81 21.04
CA SER A 8 -2.37 -16.21 20.69
C SER A 8 -1.35 -15.09 20.99
N ALA A 9 -0.13 -15.48 21.41
CA ALA A 9 0.95 -14.52 21.66
C ALA A 9 1.31 -13.72 20.39
N PHE A 10 1.22 -14.36 19.23
CA PHE A 10 1.41 -13.72 17.93
C PHE A 10 0.36 -12.64 17.66
N PHE A 11 -0.94 -12.92 17.90
CA PHE A 11 -2.00 -11.93 17.71
C PHE A 11 -1.79 -10.70 18.61
N ARG A 12 -1.45 -10.90 19.89
CA ARG A 12 -1.15 -9.79 20.81
C ARG A 12 0.04 -8.95 20.36
N PHE A 13 1.10 -9.61 19.87
CA PHE A 13 2.26 -8.93 19.32
C PHE A 13 1.89 -8.12 18.07
N ALA A 14 1.25 -8.75 17.08
CA ALA A 14 0.82 -8.12 15.85
C ALA A 14 -0.13 -6.94 16.12
N HIS A 15 -1.08 -7.09 17.05
CA HIS A 15 -1.97 -6.01 17.46
C HIS A 15 -1.18 -4.85 18.06
N ARG A 16 -0.26 -5.10 19.00
CA ARG A 16 0.57 -4.04 19.61
C ARG A 16 1.42 -3.30 18.57
N VAL A 17 2.06 -4.03 17.65
CA VAL A 17 2.84 -3.43 16.57
C VAL A 17 1.93 -2.67 15.59
N GLY A 18 0.76 -3.21 15.29
CA GLY A 18 -0.27 -2.59 14.46
C GLY A 18 -0.85 -1.30 15.04
N GLN A 19 -0.70 -1.03 16.34
CA GLN A 19 -1.07 0.24 16.98
C GLN A 19 0.03 1.33 16.90
N MET A 20 1.18 1.05 16.28
CA MET A 20 2.24 2.06 16.12
C MET A 20 1.76 3.28 15.32
N HIS A 21 2.15 4.49 15.73
CA HIS A 21 1.82 5.72 14.98
C HIS A 21 2.40 5.68 13.56
N ALA A 22 1.73 6.35 12.62
CA ALA A 22 2.10 6.34 11.19
C ALA A 22 3.57 6.74 10.97
N ARG A 23 4.04 7.79 11.66
CA ARG A 23 5.44 8.24 11.58
C ARG A 23 6.47 7.16 11.91
N TYR A 24 6.22 6.33 12.93
CA TYR A 24 7.19 5.31 13.34
C TYR A 24 7.24 4.15 12.35
N ARG A 25 6.11 3.82 11.71
CA ARG A 25 6.08 2.81 10.64
C ARG A 25 6.92 3.28 9.45
N VAL A 26 6.73 4.52 9.02
CA VAL A 26 7.49 5.11 7.91
C VAL A 26 8.97 5.23 8.26
N LEU A 27 9.32 5.71 9.46
CA LEU A 27 10.71 5.82 9.89
C LEU A 27 11.42 4.46 9.97
N LEU A 28 10.75 3.41 10.45
CA LEU A 28 11.30 2.07 10.47
C LEU A 28 11.50 1.51 9.06
N GLY A 29 10.53 1.74 8.16
CA GLY A 29 10.67 1.41 6.74
C GLY A 29 11.87 2.11 6.10
N LEU A 30 12.02 3.42 6.32
CA LEU A 30 13.15 4.21 5.83
C LEU A 30 14.49 3.72 6.40
N ALA A 31 14.55 3.38 7.69
CA ALA A 31 15.76 2.85 8.32
C ALA A 31 16.18 1.50 7.72
N LEU A 32 15.23 0.59 7.48
CA LEU A 32 15.52 -0.69 6.85
C LEU A 32 15.85 -0.54 5.36
N GLY A 33 15.22 0.40 4.66
CA GLY A 33 15.58 0.75 3.28
C GLY A 33 17.01 1.31 3.19
N ALA A 34 17.38 2.24 4.08
CA ALA A 34 18.74 2.77 4.16
C ALA A 34 19.77 1.68 4.47
N THR A 35 19.43 0.76 5.38
CA THR A 35 20.27 -0.40 5.70
C THR A 35 20.45 -1.31 4.49
N ALA A 36 19.38 -1.62 3.77
CA ALA A 36 19.44 -2.41 2.53
C ALA A 36 20.29 -1.71 1.45
N TRP A 37 20.19 -0.39 1.33
CA TRP A 37 21.02 0.40 0.41
C TRP A 37 22.50 0.32 0.78
N LEU A 38 22.83 0.51 2.06
CA LEU A 38 24.21 0.53 2.57
C LEU A 38 24.88 -0.84 2.47
N LEU A 39 24.14 -1.92 2.73
CA LEU A 39 24.65 -3.28 2.69
C LEU A 39 24.62 -3.90 1.28
N ALA A 40 24.04 -3.22 0.29
CA ALA A 40 24.01 -3.70 -1.07
C ALA A 40 25.45 -3.83 -1.64
N PRO A 41 25.81 -5.00 -2.22
CA PRO A 41 27.13 -5.23 -2.81
C PRO A 41 27.57 -4.13 -3.79
N ALA A 42 28.85 -3.76 -3.74
CA ALA A 42 29.43 -2.70 -4.56
C ALA A 42 29.33 -2.94 -6.09
N GLY A 43 29.13 -4.19 -6.51
CA GLY A 43 28.96 -4.56 -7.93
C GLY A 43 27.56 -4.33 -8.50
N ILE A 44 26.62 -3.78 -7.72
CA ILE A 44 25.27 -3.46 -8.17
C ILE A 44 25.23 -2.00 -8.64
N ASP A 45 24.60 -1.75 -9.78
CA ASP A 45 24.40 -0.40 -10.29
C ASP A 45 23.56 0.46 -9.33
N SER A 46 23.71 1.79 -9.44
CA SER A 46 23.05 2.73 -8.55
C SER A 46 21.53 2.60 -8.56
N ALA A 47 20.92 2.37 -9.73
CA ALA A 47 19.46 2.29 -9.86
C ALA A 47 18.91 1.04 -9.15
N SER A 48 19.52 -0.13 -9.36
CA SER A 48 19.15 -1.36 -8.65
C SER A 48 19.34 -1.25 -7.13
N ARG A 49 20.35 -0.52 -6.64
CA ARG A 49 20.51 -0.26 -5.19
C ARG A 49 19.37 0.57 -4.63
N TRP A 50 18.92 1.59 -5.35
CA TRP A 50 17.76 2.40 -4.94
C TRP A 50 16.44 1.62 -4.97
N VAL A 51 16.24 0.78 -5.99
CA VAL A 51 15.06 -0.09 -6.07
C VAL A 51 15.06 -1.11 -4.92
N ALA A 52 16.18 -1.75 -4.62
CA ALA A 52 16.27 -2.67 -3.48
C ALA A 52 16.01 -1.98 -2.12
N ALA A 53 16.49 -0.74 -1.96
CA ALA A 53 16.21 0.06 -0.77
C ALA A 53 14.72 0.39 -0.64
N TRP A 54 14.08 0.73 -1.75
CA TRP A 54 12.63 0.95 -1.81
C TRP A 54 11.86 -0.33 -1.47
N ASP A 55 12.22 -1.48 -2.05
CA ASP A 55 11.57 -2.76 -1.77
C ASP A 55 11.62 -3.11 -0.28
N ALA A 56 12.78 -2.92 0.37
CA ALA A 56 12.91 -3.14 1.80
C ALA A 56 12.02 -2.18 2.62
N CYS A 57 11.96 -0.90 2.25
CA CYS A 57 11.11 0.10 2.90
C CYS A 57 9.62 -0.22 2.72
N ALA A 58 9.20 -0.53 1.50
CA ALA A 58 7.82 -0.84 1.15
C ALA A 58 7.36 -2.15 1.82
N ALA A 59 8.19 -3.20 1.80
CA ALA A 59 7.90 -4.48 2.47
C ALA A 59 7.69 -4.28 3.96
N THR A 60 8.61 -3.56 4.61
CA THR A 60 8.51 -3.23 6.04
C THR A 60 7.20 -2.50 6.34
N THR A 61 6.89 -1.47 5.56
CA THR A 61 5.68 -0.66 5.77
C THR A 61 4.42 -1.49 5.56
N LEU A 62 4.37 -2.32 4.52
CA LEU A 62 3.27 -3.24 4.24
C LEU A 62 3.06 -4.25 5.38
N VAL A 63 4.13 -4.83 5.92
CA VAL A 63 4.04 -5.76 7.05
C VAL A 63 3.48 -5.06 8.28
N LEU A 64 4.00 -3.88 8.64
CA LEU A 64 3.54 -3.13 9.82
C LEU A 64 2.08 -2.67 9.69
N VAL A 65 1.68 -2.22 8.50
CA VAL A 65 0.29 -1.83 8.25
C VAL A 65 -0.62 -3.05 8.15
N GLY A 66 -0.17 -4.12 7.52
CA GLY A 66 -0.91 -5.39 7.44
C GLY A 66 -1.23 -5.95 8.82
N MET A 67 -0.27 -5.89 9.76
CA MET A 67 -0.53 -6.24 11.15
C MET A 67 -1.68 -5.43 11.76
N ALA A 68 -1.78 -4.13 11.47
CA ALA A 68 -2.92 -3.32 11.91
C ALA A 68 -4.23 -3.74 11.24
N VAL A 69 -4.21 -3.95 9.92
CA VAL A 69 -5.38 -4.35 9.12
C VAL A 69 -5.98 -5.67 9.59
N PHE A 70 -5.16 -6.66 9.93
CA PHE A 70 -5.64 -7.99 10.34
C PHE A 70 -6.00 -8.12 11.83
N THR A 71 -5.73 -7.10 12.66
CA THR A 71 -5.89 -7.22 14.12
C THR A 71 -6.71 -6.11 14.78
N ALA A 72 -7.03 -5.03 14.08
CA ALA A 72 -7.83 -3.95 14.64
C ALA A 72 -9.32 -4.21 14.42
N ASP A 73 -10.10 -4.06 15.48
CA ASP A 73 -11.56 -4.03 15.43
C ASP A 73 -12.08 -2.61 15.17
N ALA A 74 -13.37 -2.49 14.86
CA ALA A 74 -14.03 -1.21 14.62
C ALA A 74 -13.84 -0.18 15.77
N ALA A 75 -13.85 -0.63 17.02
CA ALA A 75 -13.62 0.22 18.18
C ALA A 75 -12.21 0.84 18.17
N THR A 76 -11.20 0.03 17.85
CA THR A 76 -9.81 0.47 17.69
C THR A 76 -9.65 1.41 16.51
N ILE A 77 -10.24 1.09 15.36
CA ILE A 77 -10.21 1.95 14.17
C ILE A 77 -10.82 3.31 14.49
N ARG A 78 -11.97 3.34 15.15
CA ARG A 78 -12.66 4.57 15.58
C ARG A 78 -11.83 5.39 16.57
N LYS A 79 -11.20 4.75 17.55
CA LYS A 79 -10.28 5.42 18.47
C LYS A 79 -9.11 6.06 17.73
N VAL A 80 -8.52 5.34 16.78
CA VAL A 80 -7.42 5.84 15.95
C VAL A 80 -7.91 6.99 15.07
N ALA A 81 -9.03 6.84 14.36
CA ALA A 81 -9.60 7.84 13.46
C ALA A 81 -9.83 9.19 14.14
N ASN A 82 -10.35 9.17 15.37
CA ASN A 82 -10.65 10.36 16.16
C ASN A 82 -9.45 10.98 16.86
N TYR A 83 -8.31 10.29 16.88
CA TYR A 83 -7.06 10.86 17.38
C TYR A 83 -6.42 11.73 16.30
N GLU A 84 -6.24 13.02 16.61
CA GLU A 84 -5.53 13.96 15.74
C GLU A 84 -4.03 13.61 15.71
N ASP A 85 -3.58 13.04 14.59
CA ASP A 85 -2.18 12.77 14.32
C ASP A 85 -1.75 13.54 13.06
N PRO A 86 -1.06 14.69 13.23
CA PRO A 86 -0.59 15.52 12.12
C PRO A 86 0.31 14.79 11.12
N SER A 87 0.94 13.68 11.54
CA SER A 87 1.84 12.91 10.68
C SER A 87 1.11 12.02 9.67
N ARG A 88 -0.18 11.69 9.88
CA ARG A 88 -0.94 10.80 9.00
C ARG A 88 -1.14 11.33 7.58
N PRO A 89 -1.64 12.56 7.35
CA PRO A 89 -1.78 13.07 5.98
C PRO A 89 -0.43 13.20 5.28
N LEU A 90 0.62 13.57 6.01
CA LEU A 90 1.98 13.64 5.48
C LEU A 90 2.51 12.25 5.10
N ALA A 91 2.35 11.25 5.97
CA ALA A 91 2.74 9.86 5.69
C ALA A 91 1.95 9.28 4.51
N PHE A 92 0.64 9.54 4.44
CA PHE A 92 -0.20 9.17 3.30
C PHE A 92 0.34 9.75 2.01
N ALA A 93 0.53 11.07 1.95
CA ALA A 93 1.04 11.76 0.77
C ALA A 93 2.43 11.25 0.37
N PHE A 94 3.33 11.11 1.35
CA PHE A 94 4.67 10.59 1.14
C PHE A 94 4.65 9.19 0.54
N LEU A 95 3.89 8.25 1.10
CA LEU A 95 3.85 6.86 0.62
C LEU A 95 3.24 6.79 -0.79
N VAL A 96 2.18 7.54 -1.07
CA VAL A 96 1.58 7.59 -2.42
C VAL A 96 2.57 8.18 -3.44
N LEU A 97 3.21 9.31 -3.12
CA LEU A 97 4.17 9.96 -4.02
C LEU A 97 5.42 9.11 -4.22
N ALA A 98 5.93 8.47 -3.16
CA ALA A 98 7.08 7.58 -3.23
C ALA A 98 6.78 6.33 -4.06
N SER A 99 5.59 5.74 -3.93
CA SER A 99 5.13 4.64 -4.80
C SER A 99 5.04 5.05 -6.27
N LEU A 100 4.54 6.26 -6.56
CA LEU A 100 4.51 6.78 -7.93
C LEU A 100 5.92 7.04 -8.49
N ALA A 101 6.82 7.61 -7.67
CA ALA A 101 8.21 7.81 -8.05
C ALA A 101 8.94 6.48 -8.30
N SER A 102 8.69 5.47 -7.46
CA SER A 102 9.22 4.12 -7.68
C SER A 102 8.75 3.53 -9.00
N LEU A 103 7.49 3.73 -9.37
CA LEU A 103 6.95 3.24 -10.64
C LEU A 103 7.70 3.87 -11.84
N LEU A 104 7.96 5.18 -11.80
CA LEU A 104 8.76 5.87 -12.81
C LEU A 104 10.22 5.37 -12.83
N ALA A 105 10.81 5.13 -11.67
CA ALA A 105 12.15 4.57 -11.57
C ALA A 105 12.23 3.17 -12.19
N VAL A 106 11.21 2.33 -12.00
CA VAL A 106 11.15 1.00 -12.64
C VAL A 106 11.01 1.10 -14.16
N VAL A 107 10.19 2.03 -14.67
CA VAL A 107 10.10 2.29 -16.12
C VAL A 107 11.47 2.67 -16.68
N ALA A 108 12.21 3.56 -16.00
CA ALA A 108 13.56 3.94 -16.38
C ALA A 108 14.53 2.75 -16.32
N LEU A 109 14.48 1.95 -15.25
CA LEU A 109 15.33 0.78 -15.06
C LEU A 109 15.11 -0.26 -16.17
N LEU A 110 13.85 -0.57 -16.47
CA LEU A 110 13.47 -1.52 -17.52
C LEU A 110 13.84 -1.01 -18.93
N GLY A 111 13.88 0.31 -19.14
CA GLY A 111 14.39 0.91 -20.39
C GLY A 111 15.86 0.60 -20.68
N THR A 112 16.66 0.27 -19.66
CA THR A 112 18.09 -0.05 -19.80
C THR A 112 18.38 -1.53 -20.01
N MET A 113 17.35 -2.40 -20.02
CA MET A 113 17.51 -3.85 -20.11
C MET A 113 18.27 -4.33 -21.35
N LYS A 114 18.09 -3.67 -22.50
CA LYS A 114 18.74 -4.09 -23.76
C LYS A 114 20.27 -3.94 -23.75
N SER A 115 20.80 -3.16 -22.82
CA SER A 115 22.24 -2.92 -22.65
C SER A 115 22.87 -3.73 -21.51
N LEU A 116 22.10 -4.57 -20.82
CA LEU A 116 22.58 -5.34 -19.68
C LEU A 116 23.15 -6.71 -20.10
N PRO A 117 24.23 -7.19 -19.43
CA PRO A 117 24.69 -8.56 -19.59
C PRO A 117 23.58 -9.58 -19.26
N PRO A 118 23.48 -10.71 -19.98
CA PRO A 118 22.41 -11.70 -19.81
C PRO A 118 22.20 -12.17 -18.36
N GLY A 119 23.29 -12.33 -17.59
CA GLY A 119 23.24 -12.78 -16.20
C GLY A 119 22.61 -11.78 -15.20
N LEU A 120 22.41 -10.51 -15.59
CA LEU A 120 21.82 -9.48 -14.72
C LEU A 120 20.36 -9.17 -15.06
N VAL A 121 19.87 -9.60 -16.22
CA VAL A 121 18.51 -9.31 -16.70
C VAL A 121 17.45 -9.89 -15.77
N SER A 122 17.59 -11.16 -15.34
CA SER A 122 16.64 -11.81 -14.44
C SER A 122 16.50 -11.09 -13.09
N ARG A 123 17.62 -10.61 -12.53
CA ARG A 123 17.64 -9.85 -11.27
C ARG A 123 16.95 -8.49 -11.40
N HIS A 124 17.19 -7.77 -12.50
CA HIS A 124 16.55 -6.48 -12.77
C HIS A 124 15.04 -6.64 -12.94
N VAL A 125 14.60 -7.67 -13.66
CA VAL A 125 13.18 -8.01 -13.81
C VAL A 125 12.56 -8.33 -12.45
N PHE A 126 13.21 -9.15 -11.62
CA PHE A 126 12.69 -9.49 -10.29
C PHE A 126 12.55 -8.28 -9.37
N LEU A 127 13.60 -7.46 -9.23
CA LEU A 127 13.56 -6.23 -8.42
C LEU A 127 12.49 -5.27 -8.93
N SER A 128 12.39 -5.09 -10.24
CA SER A 128 11.37 -4.24 -10.86
C SER A 128 9.95 -4.75 -10.59
N ALA A 129 9.73 -6.06 -10.70
CA ALA A 129 8.43 -6.67 -10.45
C ALA A 129 8.05 -6.56 -8.96
N ALA A 130 9.00 -6.77 -8.04
CA ALA A 130 8.81 -6.58 -6.61
C ALA A 130 8.43 -5.12 -6.30
N ALA A 131 9.20 -4.16 -6.81
CA ALA A 131 8.95 -2.74 -6.61
C ALA A 131 7.58 -2.30 -7.12
N VAL A 132 7.17 -2.75 -8.29
CA VAL A 132 5.85 -2.45 -8.86
C VAL A 132 4.73 -3.05 -8.00
N LEU A 133 4.83 -4.34 -7.66
CA LEU A 133 3.82 -5.03 -6.87
C LEU A 133 3.70 -4.43 -5.47
N GLN A 134 4.82 -4.15 -4.81
CA GLN A 134 4.85 -3.54 -3.48
C GLN A 134 4.32 -2.11 -3.52
N SER A 135 4.65 -1.31 -4.53
CA SER A 135 4.12 0.04 -4.69
C SER A 135 2.61 0.03 -4.89
N TRP A 136 2.11 -0.89 -5.72
CA TRP A 136 0.68 -1.12 -5.93
C TRP A 136 -0.03 -1.49 -4.62
N MET A 137 0.45 -2.55 -3.95
CA MET A 137 -0.08 -3.00 -2.66
C MET A 137 -0.09 -1.89 -1.62
N LEU A 138 0.99 -1.11 -1.54
CA LEU A 138 1.16 -0.04 -0.55
C LEU A 138 0.16 1.09 -0.79
N VAL A 139 -0.05 1.50 -2.04
CA VAL A 139 -1.05 2.52 -2.41
C VAL A 139 -2.44 2.07 -1.97
N HIS A 140 -2.88 0.86 -2.34
CA HIS A 140 -4.23 0.39 -1.98
C HIS A 140 -4.40 0.22 -0.47
N THR A 141 -3.36 -0.27 0.22
CA THR A 141 -3.34 -0.42 1.68
C THR A 141 -3.41 0.93 2.40
N VAL A 142 -2.70 1.95 1.91
CA VAL A 142 -2.74 3.31 2.48
C VAL A 142 -4.11 3.97 2.23
N PHE A 143 -4.74 3.70 1.08
CA PHE A 143 -6.13 4.08 0.83
C PHE A 143 -7.12 3.34 1.72
N THR A 144 -6.93 2.06 2.02
CA THR A 144 -7.72 1.31 3.02
C THR A 144 -7.80 2.05 4.34
N LEU A 145 -6.64 2.42 4.91
CA LEU A 145 -6.58 3.19 6.16
C LEU A 145 -7.28 4.55 6.02
N HIS A 146 -7.10 5.21 4.88
CA HIS A 146 -7.68 6.53 4.64
C HIS A 146 -9.22 6.48 4.55
N TYR A 147 -9.80 5.46 3.89
CA TYR A 147 -11.25 5.26 3.86
C TYR A 147 -11.80 4.98 5.25
N ALA A 148 -11.17 4.08 6.00
CA ALA A 148 -11.55 3.72 7.36
C ALA A 148 -11.52 4.92 8.30
N HIS A 149 -10.44 5.70 8.27
CA HIS A 149 -10.34 6.91 9.09
C HIS A 149 -11.36 7.96 8.67
N ASN A 150 -11.63 8.16 7.37
CA ASN A 150 -12.67 9.09 6.93
C ASN A 150 -14.08 8.63 7.31
N TYR A 151 -14.31 7.32 7.39
CA TYR A 151 -15.59 6.72 7.77
C TYR A 151 -15.86 6.93 9.26
N TYR A 152 -14.88 6.58 10.11
CA TYR A 152 -14.98 6.66 11.56
C TYR A 152 -14.59 8.02 12.18
N ASP A 153 -14.25 9.00 11.35
CA ASP A 153 -14.02 10.38 11.78
C ASP A 153 -15.32 10.96 12.35
N MET A 154 -15.25 11.52 13.56
CA MET A 154 -16.38 12.05 14.30
C MET A 154 -17.02 13.26 13.61
N ASP A 155 -18.29 13.15 13.19
CA ASP A 155 -19.09 14.32 12.84
C ASP A 155 -19.57 15.03 14.12
N LYS A 156 -18.82 16.06 14.54
CA LYS A 156 -19.12 16.86 15.74
C LYS A 156 -20.54 17.46 15.73
N ALA A 157 -21.12 17.70 14.56
CA ALA A 157 -22.48 18.25 14.47
C ALA A 157 -23.56 17.20 14.72
N LYS A 158 -23.29 15.93 14.42
CA LYS A 158 -24.27 14.82 14.53
C LYS A 158 -24.04 13.92 15.73
N GLY A 159 -22.86 13.96 16.34
CA GLY A 159 -22.53 13.03 17.43
C GLY A 159 -22.39 11.57 16.96
N SER A 160 -22.26 11.33 15.65
CA SER A 160 -22.02 10.01 15.06
C SER A 160 -20.82 9.98 14.10
N ASP A 161 -20.32 8.79 13.78
CA ASP A 161 -19.34 8.61 12.70
C ASP A 161 -19.83 9.22 11.39
N ARG A 162 -18.90 9.73 10.57
CA ARG A 162 -19.21 10.34 9.27
C ARG A 162 -19.76 9.36 8.25
N GLY A 163 -19.34 8.10 8.32
CA GLY A 163 -19.73 7.04 7.40
C GLY A 163 -19.37 7.34 5.95
N GLY A 164 -20.34 7.17 5.05
CA GLY A 164 -20.21 7.54 3.64
C GLY A 164 -19.86 6.37 2.69
N LEU A 165 -19.74 5.15 3.21
CA LEU A 165 -19.68 3.89 2.48
C LEU A 165 -20.78 2.97 3.01
N GLY A 166 -21.58 2.37 2.14
CA GLY A 166 -22.60 1.39 2.50
C GLY A 166 -22.13 0.00 2.08
N PHE A 167 -21.58 -0.75 3.03
CA PHE A 167 -21.19 -2.14 2.84
C PHE A 167 -22.43 -3.05 2.79
N PRO A 168 -22.43 -4.11 1.97
CA PRO A 168 -23.53 -5.08 1.95
C PRO A 168 -23.59 -5.89 3.26
N GLY A 169 -24.79 -6.36 3.61
CA GLY A 169 -25.02 -7.15 4.82
C GLY A 169 -25.54 -6.32 5.99
N ASP A 170 -25.72 -7.00 7.13
CA ASP A 170 -26.33 -6.44 8.34
C ASP A 170 -25.31 -6.06 9.43
N ASP A 171 -24.01 -6.13 9.13
CA ASP A 171 -22.96 -5.70 10.07
C ASP A 171 -22.82 -4.17 10.03
N PRO A 172 -23.14 -3.46 11.14
CA PRO A 172 -23.07 -2.01 11.17
C PRO A 172 -21.63 -1.46 11.31
N GLU A 173 -20.64 -2.31 11.58
CA GLU A 173 -19.30 -1.91 12.04
C GLU A 173 -18.18 -2.46 11.13
N PRO A 174 -17.96 -1.86 9.93
CA PRO A 174 -16.96 -2.35 8.98
C PRO A 174 -15.54 -2.31 9.54
N ASP A 175 -14.78 -3.37 9.38
CA ASP A 175 -13.39 -3.44 9.81
C ASP A 175 -12.42 -3.03 8.68
N TYR A 176 -11.11 -3.06 8.96
CA TYR A 176 -10.12 -2.71 7.94
C TYR A 176 -10.13 -3.64 6.72
N LEU A 177 -10.59 -4.88 6.82
CA LEU A 177 -10.71 -5.79 5.69
C LEU A 177 -11.88 -5.42 4.79
N ASP A 178 -12.97 -4.89 5.34
CA ASP A 178 -14.06 -4.31 4.54
C ASP A 178 -13.55 -3.10 3.73
N PHE A 179 -12.82 -2.17 4.38
CA PHE A 179 -12.19 -1.06 3.67
C PHE A 179 -11.09 -1.52 2.70
N ALA A 180 -10.42 -2.63 2.98
CA ALA A 180 -9.45 -3.24 2.07
C ALA A 180 -10.16 -3.79 0.83
N TYR A 181 -11.25 -4.53 1.02
CA TYR A 181 -12.09 -5.01 -0.07
C TYR A 181 -12.50 -3.86 -0.98
N PHE A 182 -13.00 -2.75 -0.42
CA PHE A 182 -13.36 -1.57 -1.20
C PHE A 182 -12.16 -0.96 -1.95
N ALA A 183 -11.05 -0.70 -1.25
CA ALA A 183 -9.87 -0.05 -1.81
C ALA A 183 -9.16 -0.88 -2.89
N PHE A 184 -9.04 -2.19 -2.68
CA PHE A 184 -8.42 -3.10 -3.63
C PHE A 184 -9.33 -3.38 -4.82
N THR A 185 -10.66 -3.37 -4.65
CA THR A 185 -11.57 -3.48 -5.79
C THR A 185 -11.47 -2.27 -6.72
N ILE A 186 -11.37 -1.04 -6.18
CA ILE A 186 -11.01 0.14 -6.99
C ILE A 186 -9.66 -0.06 -7.67
N GLY A 187 -8.67 -0.58 -6.93
CA GLY A 187 -7.33 -0.83 -7.45
C GLY A 187 -7.28 -1.78 -8.64
N MET A 188 -7.95 -2.91 -8.54
CA MET A 188 -7.92 -3.97 -9.55
C MET A 188 -8.80 -3.64 -10.76
N ALA A 189 -10.01 -3.11 -10.54
CA ALA A 189 -11.05 -3.07 -11.57
C ALA A 189 -11.66 -1.68 -11.82
N ALA A 190 -11.18 -0.64 -11.15
CA ALA A 190 -11.71 0.74 -11.18
C ALA A 190 -13.18 0.90 -10.71
N GLN A 191 -14.05 -0.11 -10.79
CA GLN A 191 -15.33 -0.19 -10.07
C GLN A 191 -16.04 -1.56 -10.26
N THR A 192 -16.15 -2.36 -9.19
CA THR A 192 -17.07 -3.53 -9.10
C THR A 192 -17.48 -3.90 -7.66
N ALA A 193 -17.18 -3.06 -6.66
CA ALA A 193 -17.57 -3.38 -5.28
C ALA A 193 -19.09 -3.20 -5.11
N ASP A 194 -19.73 -4.13 -4.41
CA ASP A 194 -21.10 -4.03 -3.90
C ASP A 194 -21.25 -2.96 -2.80
N VAL A 195 -20.16 -2.25 -2.47
CA VAL A 195 -20.11 -1.12 -1.56
C VAL A 195 -20.54 0.18 -2.26
N THR A 196 -21.59 0.81 -1.72
CA THR A 196 -22.14 2.05 -2.27
C THR A 196 -21.50 3.30 -1.64
N ILE A 197 -21.12 4.30 -2.45
CA ILE A 197 -20.52 5.54 -1.93
C ILE A 197 -21.59 6.62 -1.67
N THR A 198 -22.09 6.68 -0.44
CA THR A 198 -23.14 7.61 -0.02
C THR A 198 -22.59 9.02 0.28
N GLY A 199 -21.36 9.12 0.78
CA GLY A 199 -20.75 10.36 1.25
C GLY A 199 -19.97 11.16 0.18
N LYS A 200 -20.10 12.50 0.20
CA LYS A 200 -19.36 13.41 -0.72
C LYS A 200 -17.83 13.30 -0.55
N ARG A 201 -17.33 13.18 0.68
CA ARG A 201 -15.89 13.06 0.99
C ARG A 201 -15.32 11.75 0.43
N GLN A 202 -16.00 10.64 0.68
CA GLN A 202 -15.60 9.33 0.17
C GLN A 202 -15.62 9.28 -1.36
N ARG A 203 -16.59 9.93 -2.04
CA ARG A 203 -16.59 10.04 -3.51
C ARG A 203 -15.36 10.76 -4.07
N ARG A 204 -14.93 11.85 -3.42
CA ARG A 204 -13.72 12.58 -3.85
C ARG A 204 -12.46 11.76 -3.66
N THR A 205 -12.35 11.05 -2.53
CA THR A 205 -11.26 10.11 -2.28
C THR A 205 -11.25 8.99 -3.33
N ALA A 206 -12.40 8.39 -3.62
CA ALA A 206 -12.54 7.33 -4.62
C ALA A 206 -12.14 7.79 -6.03
N LEU A 207 -12.47 9.03 -6.42
CA LEU A 207 -12.02 9.59 -7.70
C LEU A 207 -10.50 9.66 -7.78
N VAL A 208 -9.84 10.21 -6.76
CA VAL A 208 -8.37 10.30 -6.72
C VAL A 208 -7.75 8.90 -6.74
N HIS A 209 -8.31 7.98 -5.95
CA HIS A 209 -7.85 6.60 -5.88
C HIS A 209 -7.98 5.89 -7.23
N ALA A 210 -9.11 6.03 -7.92
CA ALA A 210 -9.36 5.44 -9.23
C ALA A 210 -8.38 5.97 -10.30
N ILE A 211 -8.10 7.28 -10.32
CA ILE A 211 -7.12 7.88 -11.25
C ILE A 211 -5.72 7.29 -11.01
N ILE A 212 -5.29 7.21 -9.76
CA ILE A 212 -3.98 6.63 -9.41
C ILE A 212 -3.95 5.14 -9.79
N SER A 213 -5.02 4.39 -9.50
CA SER A 213 -5.14 2.96 -9.81
C SER A 213 -5.06 2.70 -11.31
N PHE A 214 -5.73 3.51 -12.12
CA PHE A 214 -5.67 3.43 -13.57
C PHE A 214 -4.23 3.62 -14.09
N GLY A 215 -3.50 4.61 -13.55
CA GLY A 215 -2.09 4.82 -13.88
C GLY A 215 -1.22 3.60 -13.55
N PHE A 216 -1.41 3.03 -12.36
CA PHE A 216 -0.71 1.81 -11.94
C PHE A 216 -1.02 0.62 -12.85
N ASN A 217 -2.29 0.36 -13.16
CA ASN A 217 -2.68 -0.77 -14.02
C ASN A 217 -2.11 -0.61 -15.43
N THR A 218 -2.12 0.61 -15.97
CA THR A 218 -1.50 0.92 -17.26
C THR A 218 0.00 0.64 -17.25
N ALA A 219 0.70 1.09 -16.20
CA ALA A 219 2.13 0.85 -16.06
C ALA A 219 2.45 -0.63 -15.86
N ILE A 220 1.70 -1.36 -15.03
CA ILE A 220 1.89 -2.81 -14.83
C ILE A 220 1.82 -3.55 -16.17
N VAL A 221 0.83 -3.24 -17.00
CA VAL A 221 0.70 -3.84 -18.34
C VAL A 221 1.90 -3.50 -19.22
N ALA A 222 2.27 -2.22 -19.31
CA ALA A 222 3.40 -1.77 -20.13
C ALA A 222 4.73 -2.40 -19.69
N LEU A 223 4.96 -2.49 -18.38
CA LEU A 223 6.16 -3.08 -17.80
C LEU A 223 6.19 -4.60 -17.98
N SER A 224 5.03 -5.27 -17.90
CA SER A 224 4.92 -6.71 -18.17
C SER A 224 5.32 -7.04 -19.62
N ILE A 225 4.84 -6.25 -20.59
CA ILE A 225 5.23 -6.40 -22.01
C ILE A 225 6.75 -6.16 -22.17
N SER A 226 7.27 -5.11 -21.54
CA SER A 226 8.70 -4.77 -21.61
C SER A 226 9.59 -5.86 -21.00
N ALA A 227 9.17 -6.42 -19.86
CA ALA A 227 9.87 -7.51 -19.18
C ALA A 227 9.85 -8.80 -19.99
N LEU A 228 8.71 -9.16 -20.60
CA LEU A 228 8.61 -10.32 -21.49
C LEU A 228 9.53 -10.20 -22.70
N GLY A 229 9.58 -9.02 -23.33
CA GLY A 229 10.51 -8.76 -24.44
C GLY A 229 11.98 -8.91 -24.01
N GLY A 230 12.33 -8.46 -22.81
CA GLY A 230 13.67 -8.64 -22.23
C GLY A 230 14.01 -10.10 -21.96
N LEU A 231 13.09 -10.87 -21.36
CA LEU A 231 13.29 -12.29 -21.06
C LEU A 231 13.41 -13.14 -22.33
N LEU A 232 12.58 -12.87 -23.35
CA LEU A 232 12.65 -13.57 -24.62
C LEU A 232 13.97 -13.33 -25.36
N SER A 233 14.64 -12.21 -25.13
CA SER A 233 15.97 -11.96 -25.72
C SER A 233 17.10 -12.82 -25.12
N LEU A 234 16.83 -13.57 -24.04
CA LEU A 234 17.78 -14.49 -23.40
C LEU A 234 17.72 -15.92 -23.95
N ILE A 235 16.70 -16.26 -24.74
CA ILE A 235 16.45 -17.59 -25.33
C ILE A 235 16.78 -17.53 -26.81
#